data_AF-A0A8J8DUF7-F1
#
_entry.id   AF-A0A8J8DUF7-F1
#
_cell.length_a   1.000
_cell.length_b   1.000
_cell.length_c   1.000
_cell.angle_alpha   90.00
_cell.angle_beta   90.00
_cell.angle_gamma   90.00
#
_symmetry.space_group_name_H-M   'P 1'
#
loop_
_entity.id
_entity.type
_entity.pdbx_description
1 polymer ?
#
loop_
_entity_poly.entity_id
_entity_poly.type
_entity_poly.pdbx_seq_one_letter_code
_entity_poly.pdbx_strand_id
1 'polypeptide(L)'
;MRRRKIILQIFVFPVVLFSMLFGFAWVKLGVITLEWVLSTILLFVLMVASMVLFLTRILEKHGYRKRDIKRIDEILEEHWKEPWDSGYLKYDVQECIAHHLILWGIFSTSLLGFHDVFLAIMAFVGLAFLMVVMYPVFVTMVVWIVALPLYFLKSKRAGDAFELIGKTSLASTIAIPPIWVVSRYLATQNYPKEILGIFTAVVVNAEGFLILSILNALFGFLGVYLSRRVGKRLLTVVLLSLAVAMLFVVWSILQPLNSAGGV
;
A
#
# COMPACT_ATOMS: atom_id res chain seq x y z
N MET A 1 -32.35 -19.56 8.10
CA MET A 1 -31.24 -20.38 7.53
C MET A 1 -30.24 -19.56 6.68
N ARG A 2 -30.66 -18.43 6.06
CA ARG A 2 -29.80 -17.55 5.23
C ARG A 2 -28.75 -16.74 6.02
N ARG A 3 -29.15 -16.12 7.15
CA ARG A 3 -28.25 -15.43 8.11
C ARG A 3 -26.98 -16.18 8.49
N ARG A 4 -27.10 -17.45 8.92
CA ARG A 4 -25.95 -18.27 9.33
C ARG A 4 -24.96 -18.55 8.18
N LYS A 5 -25.45 -18.63 6.93
CA LYS A 5 -24.59 -18.87 5.75
C LYS A 5 -23.70 -17.67 5.43
N ILE A 6 -24.22 -16.46 5.57
CA ILE A 6 -23.49 -15.22 5.25
C ILE A 6 -22.40 -14.95 6.30
N ILE A 7 -22.72 -15.07 7.59
CA ILE A 7 -21.72 -14.96 8.69
C ILE A 7 -20.62 -16.01 8.52
N LEU A 8 -21.03 -17.25 8.21
CA LEU A 8 -20.08 -18.34 8.03
C LEU A 8 -19.19 -18.11 6.82
N GLN A 9 -19.71 -17.62 5.69
CA GLN A 9 -18.91 -17.39 4.48
C GLN A 9 -18.00 -16.15 4.55
N ILE A 10 -18.42 -15.07 5.22
CA ILE A 10 -17.68 -13.80 5.18
C ILE A 10 -16.70 -13.67 6.34
N PHE A 11 -17.08 -14.12 7.54
CA PHE A 11 -16.26 -13.93 8.73
C PHE A 11 -15.61 -15.24 9.19
N VAL A 12 -16.39 -16.30 9.33
CA VAL A 12 -15.88 -17.54 9.96
C VAL A 12 -15.01 -18.32 8.98
N PHE A 13 -15.42 -18.48 7.73
CA PHE A 13 -14.72 -19.31 6.76
C PHE A 13 -13.33 -18.75 6.41
N PRO A 14 -13.15 -17.44 6.12
CA PRO A 14 -11.81 -16.91 5.85
C PRO A 14 -10.93 -16.97 7.11
N VAL A 15 -11.47 -16.62 8.28
CA VAL A 15 -10.71 -16.62 9.54
C VAL A 15 -10.32 -18.05 9.96
N VAL A 16 -11.20 -19.03 9.83
CA VAL A 16 -10.94 -20.44 10.16
C VAL A 16 -10.00 -21.07 9.14
N LEU A 17 -10.19 -20.79 7.84
CA LEU A 17 -9.30 -21.29 6.79
C LEU A 17 -7.88 -20.73 6.97
N PHE A 18 -7.76 -19.42 7.21
CA PHE A 18 -6.46 -18.79 7.49
C PHE A 18 -5.86 -19.31 8.80
N SER A 19 -6.62 -19.40 9.89
CA SER A 19 -6.09 -19.90 11.16
C SER A 19 -5.67 -21.36 11.10
N MET A 20 -6.38 -22.21 10.34
CA MET A 20 -5.98 -23.60 10.09
C MET A 20 -4.73 -23.70 9.22
N LEU A 21 -4.65 -22.96 8.11
CA LEU A 21 -3.50 -22.99 7.21
C LEU A 21 -2.22 -22.48 7.89
N PHE A 22 -2.33 -21.36 8.61
CA PHE A 22 -1.21 -20.81 9.36
C PHE A 22 -0.89 -21.66 10.59
N GLY A 23 -1.90 -22.09 11.35
CA GLY A 23 -1.70 -22.99 12.50
C GLY A 23 -1.02 -24.30 12.13
N PHE A 24 -1.35 -24.90 10.99
CA PHE A 24 -0.68 -26.10 10.49
C PHE A 24 0.79 -25.84 10.12
N ALA A 25 1.07 -24.73 9.44
CA ALA A 25 2.45 -24.32 9.15
C ALA A 25 3.26 -24.08 10.45
N TRP A 26 2.62 -23.50 11.46
CA TRP A 26 3.22 -23.18 12.77
C TRP A 26 3.59 -24.44 13.55
N VAL A 27 2.69 -25.43 13.60
CA VAL A 27 2.92 -26.71 14.29
C VAL A 27 4.04 -27.51 13.60
N LYS A 28 4.07 -27.53 12.26
CA LYS A 28 5.07 -28.29 11.51
C LYS A 28 6.49 -27.73 11.66
N LEU A 29 6.63 -26.42 11.86
CA LEU A 29 7.95 -25.78 12.03
C LEU A 29 8.55 -26.01 13.43
N GLY A 30 7.76 -26.43 14.42
CA GLY A 30 8.27 -26.89 15.72
C GLY A 30 8.84 -25.81 16.63
N VAL A 31 8.58 -24.52 16.36
CA VAL A 31 9.23 -23.38 17.04
C VAL A 31 8.26 -22.60 17.96
N ILE A 32 7.21 -23.25 18.47
CA ILE A 32 6.17 -22.58 19.25
C ILE A 32 6.63 -22.43 20.71
N THR A 33 7.11 -21.23 21.09
CA THR A 33 7.32 -20.84 22.49
C THR A 33 6.07 -20.17 23.05
N LEU A 34 5.89 -20.20 24.38
CA LEU A 34 4.73 -19.58 25.04
C LEU A 34 4.67 -18.05 24.78
N GLU A 35 5.82 -17.38 24.84
CA GLU A 35 5.92 -15.94 24.59
C GLU A 35 5.47 -15.56 23.17
N TRP A 36 5.86 -16.37 22.18
CA TRP A 36 5.47 -16.20 20.79
C TRP A 36 3.95 -16.38 20.61
N VAL A 37 3.36 -17.39 21.28
CA VAL A 37 1.90 -17.61 21.26
C VAL A 37 1.16 -16.43 21.88
N LEU A 38 1.58 -15.99 23.07
CA LEU A 38 0.95 -14.87 23.77
C LEU A 38 1.03 -13.57 22.96
N SER A 39 2.18 -13.31 22.36
CA SER A 39 2.38 -12.13 21.49
C SER A 39 1.53 -12.21 20.24
N THR A 40 1.44 -13.38 19.61
CA THR A 40 0.59 -13.60 18.42
C THR A 40 -0.88 -13.42 18.75
N ILE A 41 -1.35 -13.93 19.89
CA ILE A 41 -2.72 -13.73 20.37
C ILE A 41 -2.99 -12.24 20.61
N LEU A 42 -2.07 -11.54 21.29
CA LEU A 42 -2.21 -10.10 21.55
C LEU A 42 -2.30 -9.31 20.24
N LEU A 43 -1.44 -9.60 19.27
CA LEU A 43 -1.43 -8.94 17.96
C LEU A 43 -2.68 -9.26 17.15
N PHE A 44 -3.17 -10.50 17.21
CA PHE A 44 -4.43 -10.87 16.59
C PHE A 44 -5.60 -10.11 17.21
N VAL A 45 -5.65 -9.99 18.54
CA VAL A 45 -6.68 -9.20 19.26
C VAL A 45 -6.61 -7.74 18.86
N LEU A 46 -5.41 -7.15 18.77
CA LEU A 46 -5.22 -5.78 18.31
C LEU A 46 -5.68 -5.59 16.86
N MET A 47 -5.40 -6.55 15.98
CA MET A 47 -5.85 -6.53 14.59
C MET A 47 -7.38 -6.60 14.50
N VAL A 48 -8.02 -7.49 15.26
CA VAL A 48 -9.50 -7.58 15.33
C VAL A 48 -10.09 -6.29 15.91
N ALA A 49 -9.49 -5.72 16.95
CA ALA A 49 -9.92 -4.43 17.51
C ALA A 49 -9.82 -3.30 16.47
N SER A 50 -8.71 -3.23 15.72
CA SER A 50 -8.54 -2.31 14.59
C SER A 50 -9.65 -2.51 13.55
N MET A 51 -9.90 -3.75 13.12
CA MET A 51 -10.94 -4.07 12.14
C MET A 51 -12.31 -3.58 12.61
N VAL A 52 -12.67 -3.83 13.88
CA VAL A 52 -13.94 -3.37 14.46
C VAL A 52 -14.02 -1.83 14.47
N LEU A 53 -12.93 -1.13 14.81
CA LEU A 53 -12.88 0.33 14.78
C LEU A 53 -13.09 0.89 13.36
N PHE A 54 -12.45 0.29 12.35
CA PHE A 54 -12.62 0.70 10.95
C PHE A 54 -14.03 0.40 10.44
N LEU A 55 -14.57 -0.78 10.74
CA LEU A 55 -15.95 -1.13 10.41
C LEU A 55 -16.95 -0.17 11.07
N THR A 56 -16.70 0.23 12.32
CA THR A 56 -17.53 1.22 13.01
C THR A 56 -17.52 2.56 12.28
N ARG A 57 -16.35 3.02 11.81
CA ARG A 57 -16.25 4.26 11.02
C ARG A 57 -16.93 4.14 9.65
N ILE A 58 -16.85 2.98 9.00
CA ILE A 58 -17.53 2.72 7.74
C ILE A 58 -19.05 2.77 7.94
N LEU A 59 -19.57 2.19 9.01
CA LEU A 59 -20.98 2.29 9.38
C LEU A 59 -21.41 3.74 9.59
N GLU A 60 -20.62 4.54 10.32
CA GLU A 60 -20.89 5.98 10.51
C GLU A 60 -20.91 6.75 9.19
N LYS A 61 -19.97 6.46 8.28
CA LYS A 61 -19.92 7.06 6.93
C LYS A 61 -21.22 6.82 6.15
N HIS A 62 -21.88 5.69 6.37
CA HIS A 62 -23.14 5.32 5.70
C HIS A 62 -24.39 5.65 6.53
N GLY A 63 -24.26 6.46 7.60
CA GLY A 63 -25.39 6.97 8.38
C GLY A 63 -25.85 6.09 9.56
N TYR A 64 -25.13 5.01 9.87
CA TYR A 64 -25.41 4.16 11.03
C TYR A 64 -24.72 4.67 12.29
N ARG A 65 -25.19 4.26 13.47
CA ARG A 65 -24.55 4.61 14.75
C ARG A 65 -23.44 3.62 15.07
N LYS A 66 -22.42 4.04 15.83
CA LYS A 66 -21.32 3.16 16.26
C LYS A 66 -21.78 1.85 16.92
N ARG A 67 -22.87 1.92 17.69
CA ARG A 67 -23.46 0.77 18.40
C ARG A 67 -24.03 -0.29 17.46
N ASP A 68 -24.30 0.07 16.21
CA ASP A 68 -24.93 -0.80 15.22
C ASP A 68 -23.92 -1.83 14.65
N ILE A 69 -22.63 -1.73 15.01
CA ILE A 69 -21.61 -2.76 14.73
C ILE A 69 -22.01 -4.14 15.26
N LYS A 70 -22.79 -4.20 16.35
CA LYS A 70 -23.31 -5.47 16.90
C LYS A 70 -24.36 -6.13 16.01
N ARG A 71 -24.95 -5.38 15.07
CA ARG A 71 -25.97 -5.80 14.11
C ARG A 71 -25.45 -5.71 12.67
N ILE A 72 -24.13 -5.69 12.49
CA ILE A 72 -23.50 -5.53 11.17
C ILE A 72 -23.94 -6.65 10.21
N ASP A 73 -24.24 -7.84 10.73
CA ASP A 73 -24.77 -8.97 9.96
C ASP A 73 -26.16 -8.68 9.37
N GLU A 74 -27.04 -8.06 10.17
CA GLU A 74 -28.39 -7.69 9.73
C GLU A 74 -28.32 -6.59 8.67
N ILE A 75 -27.46 -5.60 8.90
CA ILE A 75 -27.24 -4.49 7.97
C ILE A 75 -26.65 -5.01 6.65
N LEU A 76 -25.65 -5.89 6.70
CA LEU A 76 -25.06 -6.44 5.48
C LEU A 76 -26.04 -7.32 4.69
N GLU A 77 -26.99 -7.97 5.38
CA GLU A 77 -28.05 -8.77 4.75
C GLU A 77 -29.05 -7.87 4.00
N GLU A 78 -29.42 -6.73 4.58
CA GLU A 78 -30.26 -5.71 3.92
C GLU A 78 -29.59 -5.15 2.66
N HIS A 79 -28.27 -4.97 2.72
CA HIS A 79 -27.45 -4.43 1.64
C HIS A 79 -26.85 -5.53 0.73
N TRP A 80 -27.26 -6.79 0.85
CA TRP A 80 -26.62 -7.90 0.13
C TRP A 80 -26.75 -7.82 -1.39
N LYS A 81 -27.86 -7.25 -1.86
CA LYS A 81 -28.16 -7.06 -3.29
C LYS A 81 -27.48 -5.84 -3.89
N GLU A 82 -26.78 -5.03 -3.10
CA GLU A 82 -26.04 -3.90 -3.64
C GLU A 82 -24.96 -4.38 -4.62
N PRO A 83 -24.73 -3.60 -5.69
CA PRO A 83 -23.63 -3.85 -6.60
C PRO A 83 -22.31 -3.75 -5.84
N TRP A 84 -21.31 -4.47 -6.34
CA TRP A 84 -19.98 -4.51 -5.72
C TRP A 84 -19.12 -3.35 -6.24
N ASP A 85 -19.60 -2.12 -5.99
CA ASP A 85 -18.98 -0.88 -6.43
C ASP A 85 -18.60 0.01 -5.23
N SER A 86 -17.60 0.87 -5.42
CA SER A 86 -17.15 1.82 -4.39
C SER A 86 -18.27 2.77 -3.96
N GLY A 87 -18.43 2.95 -2.64
CA GLY A 87 -19.47 3.80 -2.06
C GLY A 87 -20.73 3.07 -1.61
N TYR A 88 -20.83 1.76 -1.88
CA TYR A 88 -21.83 0.89 -1.28
C TYR A 88 -21.31 0.27 0.01
N LEU A 89 -22.19 0.14 1.00
CA LEU A 89 -21.81 -0.34 2.34
C LEU A 89 -21.23 -1.75 2.28
N LYS A 90 -21.82 -2.62 1.46
CA LYS A 90 -21.35 -3.99 1.27
C LYS A 90 -19.91 -4.04 0.76
N TYR A 91 -19.58 -3.21 -0.23
CA TYR A 91 -18.23 -3.15 -0.80
C TYR A 91 -17.23 -2.67 0.26
N ASP A 92 -17.51 -1.52 0.89
CA ASP A 92 -16.59 -0.91 1.88
C ASP A 92 -16.33 -1.85 3.07
N VAL A 93 -17.35 -2.58 3.56
CA VAL A 93 -17.20 -3.57 4.65
C VAL A 93 -16.37 -4.77 4.21
N GLN A 94 -16.66 -5.36 3.04
CA GLN A 94 -15.91 -6.51 2.53
C GLN A 94 -14.46 -6.16 2.22
N GLU A 95 -14.24 -4.97 1.64
CA GLU A 95 -12.92 -4.43 1.38
C GLU A 95 -12.14 -4.24 2.68
N CYS A 96 -12.76 -3.68 3.72
CA CYS A 96 -12.12 -3.53 5.03
C CYS A 96 -11.67 -4.87 5.62
N ILE A 97 -12.54 -5.90 5.58
CA ILE A 97 -12.22 -7.25 6.09
C ILE A 97 -11.08 -7.86 5.27
N ALA A 98 -11.17 -7.80 3.93
CA ALA A 98 -10.16 -8.34 3.05
C ALA A 98 -8.78 -7.70 3.30
N HIS A 99 -8.71 -6.38 3.46
CA HIS A 99 -7.46 -5.69 3.78
C HIS A 99 -6.88 -6.13 5.12
N HIS A 100 -7.69 -6.25 6.17
CA HIS A 100 -7.22 -6.73 7.48
C HIS A 100 -6.73 -8.19 7.43
N LEU A 101 -7.37 -9.04 6.62
CA LEU A 101 -6.91 -10.42 6.40
C LEU A 101 -5.61 -10.48 5.61
N ILE A 102 -5.44 -9.67 4.57
CA ILE A 102 -4.19 -9.57 3.81
C ILE A 102 -3.05 -9.07 4.72
N LEU A 103 -3.31 -8.01 5.49
CA LEU A 103 -2.37 -7.48 6.48
C LEU A 103 -1.96 -8.56 7.48
N TRP A 104 -2.94 -9.31 8.01
CA TRP A 104 -2.66 -10.43 8.90
C TRP A 104 -1.84 -11.51 8.20
N GLY A 105 -2.17 -11.90 6.97
CA GLY A 105 -1.44 -12.92 6.22
C GLY A 105 0.02 -12.54 5.95
N ILE A 106 0.30 -11.29 5.62
CA ILE A 106 1.67 -10.78 5.46
C ILE A 106 2.39 -10.81 6.81
N PHE A 107 1.74 -10.30 7.86
CA PHE A 107 2.33 -10.22 9.19
C PHE A 107 2.58 -11.60 9.81
N SER A 108 1.66 -12.55 9.66
CA SER A 108 1.79 -13.93 10.13
C SER A 108 2.90 -14.68 9.39
N THR A 109 3.11 -14.37 8.11
CA THR A 109 4.23 -14.89 7.32
C THR A 109 5.57 -14.33 7.83
N SER A 110 5.63 -13.05 8.17
CA SER A 110 6.82 -12.45 8.80
C SER A 110 7.10 -13.05 10.19
N LEU A 111 6.06 -13.23 11.03
CA LEU A 111 6.18 -13.89 12.34
C LEU A 111 6.73 -15.30 12.22
N LEU A 112 6.36 -16.01 11.15
CA LEU A 112 6.89 -17.32 10.83
C LEU A 112 8.34 -17.29 10.36
N GLY A 113 8.70 -16.34 9.52
CA GLY A 113 10.06 -16.26 8.98
C GLY A 113 11.08 -15.92 10.05
N PHE A 114 10.76 -14.96 10.91
CA PHE A 114 11.73 -14.42 11.88
C PHE A 114 11.66 -15.08 13.26
N HIS A 115 10.56 -15.74 13.60
CA HIS A 115 10.33 -16.35 14.92
C HIS A 115 10.42 -15.36 16.10
N ASP A 116 10.42 -14.07 15.81
CA ASP A 116 10.51 -12.97 16.78
C ASP A 116 9.54 -11.86 16.34
N VAL A 117 8.73 -11.41 17.29
CA VAL A 117 7.67 -10.44 17.06
C VAL A 117 8.22 -9.07 16.70
N PHE A 118 9.29 -8.64 17.35
CA PHE A 118 9.94 -7.38 17.06
C PHE A 118 10.52 -7.40 15.64
N LEU A 119 11.22 -8.47 15.27
CA LEU A 119 11.76 -8.64 13.92
C LEU A 119 10.64 -8.67 12.85
N ALA A 120 9.51 -9.34 13.14
CA ALA A 120 8.35 -9.33 12.23
C ALA A 120 7.75 -7.93 12.06
N ILE A 121 7.65 -7.15 13.14
CA ILE A 121 7.22 -5.74 13.08
C ILE A 121 8.21 -4.92 12.24
N MET A 122 9.52 -5.08 12.47
CA MET A 122 10.55 -4.36 11.72
C MET A 122 10.52 -4.69 10.23
N ALA A 123 10.33 -5.97 9.87
CA ALA A 123 10.14 -6.38 8.48
C ALA A 123 8.90 -5.74 7.85
N PHE A 124 7.79 -5.69 8.58
CA PHE A 124 6.55 -5.05 8.12
C PHE A 124 6.72 -3.54 7.91
N VAL A 125 7.39 -2.85 8.85
CA VAL A 125 7.73 -1.42 8.73
C VAL A 125 8.65 -1.19 7.52
N GLY A 126 9.65 -2.04 7.32
CA GLY A 126 10.54 -1.96 6.17
C GLY A 126 9.80 -2.11 4.85
N LEU A 127 8.88 -3.08 4.73
CA LEU A 127 8.05 -3.26 3.55
C LEU A 127 7.15 -2.04 3.29
N ALA A 128 6.53 -1.48 4.33
CA ALA A 128 5.71 -0.28 4.21
C ALA A 128 6.54 0.91 3.69
N PHE A 129 7.75 1.11 4.23
CA PHE A 129 8.67 2.13 3.74
C PHE A 129 9.02 1.90 2.27
N LEU A 130 9.41 0.68 1.91
CA LEU A 130 9.74 0.34 0.53
C LEU A 130 8.57 0.63 -0.42
N MET A 131 7.34 0.27 -0.05
CA MET A 131 6.14 0.57 -0.86
C MET A 131 5.94 2.07 -1.05
N VAL A 132 6.06 2.87 0.01
CA VAL A 132 5.91 4.33 -0.07
C VAL A 132 7.01 4.94 -0.93
N VAL A 133 8.26 4.53 -0.75
CA VAL A 133 9.40 5.11 -1.49
C VAL A 133 9.41 4.64 -2.95
N MET A 134 8.83 3.47 -3.27
CA MET A 134 8.64 2.99 -4.65
C MET A 134 7.50 3.70 -5.40
N TYR A 135 6.60 4.41 -4.70
CA TYR A 135 5.44 5.07 -5.30
C TYR A 135 5.76 5.98 -6.51
N PRO A 136 6.85 6.78 -6.53
CA PRO A 136 7.21 7.60 -7.69
C PRO A 136 7.42 6.78 -8.97
N VAL A 137 7.89 5.53 -8.89
CA VAL A 137 8.03 4.65 -10.07
C VAL A 137 6.66 4.36 -10.67
N PHE A 138 5.68 4.06 -9.83
CA PHE A 138 4.30 3.82 -10.27
C PHE A 138 3.71 5.09 -10.91
N VAL A 139 3.94 6.27 -10.34
CA VAL A 139 3.47 7.52 -10.92
C VAL A 139 4.07 7.75 -12.30
N THR A 140 5.35 7.45 -12.50
CA THR A 140 5.99 7.55 -13.82
C THR A 140 5.34 6.60 -14.84
N MET A 141 4.88 5.41 -14.44
CA MET A 141 4.09 4.56 -15.34
C MET A 141 2.75 5.21 -15.72
N VAL A 142 2.06 5.84 -14.76
CA VAL A 142 0.82 6.59 -15.01
C VAL A 142 1.04 7.76 -15.97
N VAL A 143 2.19 8.44 -15.88
CA VAL A 143 2.57 9.50 -16.85
C VAL A 143 2.54 8.96 -18.28
N TRP A 144 3.20 7.82 -18.51
CA TRP A 144 3.34 7.24 -19.86
C TRP A 144 2.07 6.57 -20.37
N ILE A 145 1.35 5.86 -19.52
CA ILE A 145 0.20 5.04 -19.92
C ILE A 145 -1.09 5.86 -19.97
N VAL A 146 -1.21 6.90 -19.13
CA VAL A 146 -2.47 7.64 -18.95
C VAL A 146 -2.30 9.11 -19.33
N ALA A 147 -1.42 9.85 -18.66
CA ALA A 147 -1.39 11.30 -18.77
C ALA A 147 -0.96 11.78 -20.17
N LEU A 148 0.14 11.24 -20.70
CA LEU A 148 0.62 11.58 -22.04
C LEU A 148 -0.38 11.20 -23.14
N PRO A 149 -0.92 9.97 -23.19
CA PRO A 149 -1.96 9.62 -24.18
C PRO A 149 -3.17 10.54 -24.10
N LEU A 150 -3.71 10.81 -22.91
CA LEU A 150 -4.85 11.72 -22.76
C LEU A 150 -4.52 13.14 -23.22
N TYR A 151 -3.29 13.62 -22.96
CA TYR A 151 -2.82 14.91 -23.43
C TYR A 151 -2.76 15.00 -24.96
N PHE A 152 -2.17 14.01 -25.63
CA PHE A 152 -2.09 13.95 -27.10
C PHE A 152 -3.46 13.80 -27.75
N LEU A 153 -4.37 13.05 -27.11
CA LEU A 153 -5.77 12.92 -27.53
C LEU A 153 -6.61 14.18 -27.24
N LYS A 154 -6.02 15.23 -26.62
CA LYS A 154 -6.68 16.48 -26.24
C LYS A 154 -7.90 16.26 -25.34
N SER A 155 -7.87 15.20 -24.53
CA SER A 155 -8.94 14.89 -23.60
C SER A 155 -8.96 15.89 -22.46
N LYS A 156 -10.15 16.35 -22.06
CA LYS A 156 -10.32 17.21 -20.87
C LYS A 156 -9.81 16.54 -19.60
N ARG A 157 -9.83 15.19 -19.55
CA ARG A 157 -9.34 14.37 -18.43
C ARG A 157 -7.81 14.41 -18.26
N ALA A 158 -7.07 14.95 -19.23
CA ALA A 158 -5.62 15.13 -19.08
C ALA A 158 -5.28 16.06 -17.92
N GLY A 159 -6.10 17.09 -17.69
CA GLY A 159 -5.94 18.02 -16.56
C GLY A 159 -6.02 17.30 -15.21
N ASP A 160 -7.03 16.44 -15.04
CA ASP A 160 -7.23 15.64 -13.82
C ASP A 160 -6.05 14.70 -13.57
N ALA A 161 -5.53 14.07 -14.63
CA ALA A 161 -4.36 13.21 -14.54
C ALA A 161 -3.10 13.99 -14.11
N PHE A 162 -2.84 15.17 -14.69
CA PHE A 162 -1.72 16.02 -14.30
C PHE A 162 -1.85 16.51 -12.85
N GLU A 163 -3.06 16.87 -12.41
CA GLU A 163 -3.30 17.30 -11.03
C GLU A 163 -3.06 16.16 -10.04
N LEU A 164 -3.57 14.96 -10.35
CA LEU A 164 -3.33 13.76 -9.55
C LEU A 164 -1.83 13.49 -9.41
N ILE A 165 -1.11 13.43 -10.53
CA ILE A 165 0.34 13.21 -10.57
C ILE A 165 1.07 14.27 -9.74
N GLY A 166 0.73 15.54 -9.91
CA GLY A 166 1.37 16.65 -9.21
C GLY A 166 1.19 16.56 -7.70
N LYS A 167 -0.05 16.35 -7.24
CA LYS A 167 -0.38 16.28 -5.82
C LYS A 167 0.22 15.05 -5.13
N THR A 168 0.07 13.87 -5.71
CA THR A 168 0.55 12.64 -5.06
C THR A 168 2.07 12.56 -5.06
N SER A 169 2.73 13.06 -6.12
CA SER A 169 4.19 13.14 -6.16
C SER A 169 4.74 14.18 -5.20
N LEU A 170 4.05 15.31 -5.01
CA LEU A 170 4.44 16.27 -3.98
C LEU A 170 4.36 15.66 -2.57
N ALA A 171 3.29 14.93 -2.28
CA ALA A 171 3.15 14.21 -1.01
C ALA A 171 4.29 13.19 -0.81
N SER A 172 4.64 12.44 -1.86
CA SER A 172 5.77 11.51 -1.84
C SER A 172 7.11 12.23 -1.61
N THR A 173 7.34 13.39 -2.25
CA THR A 173 8.56 14.20 -2.06
C THR A 173 8.74 14.63 -0.61
N ILE A 174 7.64 14.88 0.10
CA ILE A 174 7.66 15.21 1.54
C ILE A 174 7.87 13.95 2.40
N ALA A 175 7.31 12.81 2.01
CA ALA A 175 7.38 11.57 2.78
C ALA A 175 8.74 10.84 2.68
N ILE A 176 9.44 10.96 1.54
CA ILE A 176 10.70 10.23 1.30
C ILE A 176 11.83 10.62 2.28
N PRO A 177 12.12 11.92 2.54
CA PRO A 177 13.20 12.32 3.44
C PRO A 177 13.10 11.74 4.87
N PRO A 178 11.97 11.82 5.60
CA PRO A 178 11.87 11.21 6.92
C PRO A 178 12.00 9.68 6.86
N ILE A 179 11.44 9.03 5.84
CA ILE A 179 11.60 7.57 5.65
C ILE A 179 13.07 7.21 5.44
N TRP A 180 13.81 8.00 4.66
CA TRP A 180 15.24 7.80 4.46
C TRP A 180 16.05 7.95 5.75
N VAL A 181 15.78 8.99 6.55
CA VAL A 181 16.45 9.20 7.85
C VAL A 181 16.22 8.02 8.79
N VAL A 182 14.96 7.58 8.94
CA VAL A 182 14.64 6.44 9.80
C VAL A 182 15.27 5.16 9.25
N SER A 183 15.17 4.91 7.94
CA SER A 183 15.77 3.72 7.32
C SER A 183 17.29 3.69 7.47
N ARG A 184 17.97 4.83 7.41
CA ARG A 184 19.41 4.94 7.62
C ARG A 184 19.80 4.57 9.05
N TYR A 185 19.05 5.04 10.04
CA TYR A 185 19.27 4.66 11.44
C TYR A 185 19.04 3.15 11.65
N LEU A 186 17.98 2.60 11.08
CA LEU A 186 17.65 1.18 11.20
C LEU A 186 18.64 0.28 10.46
N ALA A 187 19.19 0.73 9.34
CA ALA A 187 20.22 0.01 8.59
C ALA A 187 21.58 -0.06 9.32
N THR A 188 21.79 0.74 10.37
CA THR A 188 23.00 0.66 11.22
C THR A 188 22.83 -0.24 12.45
N GLN A 189 21.65 -0.81 12.66
CA GLN A 189 21.37 -1.70 13.80
C GLN A 189 21.81 -3.14 13.50
N ASN A 190 21.95 -3.94 14.56
CA ASN A 190 22.27 -5.38 14.44
C ASN A 190 21.00 -6.21 14.16
N TYR A 191 20.36 -5.98 13.01
CA TYR A 191 19.24 -6.80 12.54
C TYR A 191 19.71 -7.98 11.66
N PRO A 192 18.88 -9.02 11.48
CA PRO A 192 19.09 -10.04 10.46
C PRO A 192 19.25 -9.42 9.06
N LYS A 193 20.00 -10.11 8.20
CA LYS A 193 20.35 -9.64 6.85
C LYS A 193 19.12 -9.32 6.00
N GLU A 194 18.04 -10.07 6.18
CA GLU A 194 16.80 -9.91 5.44
C GLU A 194 16.13 -8.56 5.77
N ILE A 195 16.10 -8.18 7.05
CA ILE A 195 15.52 -6.91 7.51
C ILE A 195 16.43 -5.75 7.15
N LEU A 196 17.74 -5.91 7.35
CA LEU A 196 18.73 -4.91 6.92
C LEU A 196 18.64 -4.65 5.42
N GLY A 197 18.52 -5.71 4.61
CA GLY A 197 18.43 -5.60 3.15
C GLY A 197 17.28 -4.69 2.70
N ILE A 198 16.12 -4.75 3.36
CA ILE A 198 14.98 -3.89 3.05
C ILE A 198 15.30 -2.41 3.35
N PHE A 199 15.81 -2.11 4.55
CA PHE A 199 16.14 -0.73 4.91
C PHE A 199 17.32 -0.19 4.09
N THR A 200 18.32 -1.01 3.81
CA THR A 200 19.44 -0.65 2.93
C THR A 200 18.96 -0.38 1.51
N ALA A 201 18.02 -1.17 0.97
CA ALA A 201 17.43 -0.92 -0.34
C ALA A 201 16.72 0.44 -0.39
N VAL A 202 15.99 0.80 0.67
CA VAL A 202 15.38 2.14 0.79
C VAL A 202 16.46 3.22 0.83
N VAL A 203 17.52 3.05 1.62
CA VAL A 203 18.59 4.03 1.78
C VAL A 203 19.36 4.28 0.48
N VAL A 204 19.75 3.20 -0.21
CA VAL A 204 20.55 3.27 -1.45
C VAL A 204 19.78 3.95 -2.58
N ASN A 205 18.46 3.73 -2.66
CA ASN A 205 17.66 4.22 -3.78
C ASN A 205 16.87 5.50 -3.45
N ALA A 206 16.86 5.97 -2.20
CA ALA A 206 16.06 7.13 -1.77
C ALA A 206 16.33 8.40 -2.58
N GLU A 207 17.57 8.65 -2.98
CA GLU A 207 17.92 9.80 -3.84
C GLU A 207 17.22 9.70 -5.20
N GLY A 208 17.31 8.55 -5.86
CA GLY A 208 16.64 8.30 -7.13
C GLY A 208 15.13 8.45 -7.01
N PHE A 209 14.53 7.89 -5.96
CA PHE A 209 13.10 8.02 -5.70
C PHE A 209 12.68 9.47 -5.42
N LEU A 210 13.50 10.24 -4.69
CA LEU A 210 13.24 11.65 -4.41
C LEU A 210 13.30 12.49 -5.69
N ILE A 211 14.35 12.29 -6.51
CA ILE A 211 14.49 12.96 -7.82
C ILE A 211 13.28 12.62 -8.69
N LEU A 212 12.90 11.35 -8.77
CA LEU A 212 11.76 10.89 -9.56
C LEU A 212 10.45 11.53 -9.06
N SER A 213 10.27 11.62 -7.74
CA SER A 213 9.13 12.28 -7.11
C SER A 213 9.06 13.77 -7.46
N ILE A 214 10.20 14.48 -7.44
CA ILE A 214 10.30 15.88 -7.85
C ILE A 214 9.96 16.03 -9.34
N LEU A 215 10.51 15.18 -10.20
CA LEU A 215 10.24 15.22 -11.65
C LEU A 215 8.76 14.97 -11.96
N ASN A 216 8.15 13.96 -11.32
CA ASN A 216 6.73 13.68 -11.46
C ASN A 216 5.88 14.86 -10.96
N ALA A 217 6.23 15.46 -9.82
CA ALA A 217 5.55 16.64 -9.31
C ALA A 217 5.62 17.80 -10.29
N LEU A 218 6.82 18.12 -10.79
CA LEU A 218 7.03 19.16 -11.81
C LEU A 218 6.23 18.87 -13.07
N PHE A 219 6.23 17.64 -13.56
CA PHE A 219 5.44 17.24 -14.72
C PHE A 219 3.94 17.49 -14.52
N GLY A 220 3.39 17.10 -13.37
CA GLY A 220 2.00 17.37 -13.02
C GLY A 220 1.69 18.86 -12.95
N PHE A 221 2.49 19.64 -12.21
CA PHE A 221 2.30 21.09 -12.07
C PHE A 221 2.39 21.82 -13.41
N LEU A 222 3.39 21.50 -14.22
CA LEU A 222 3.59 22.11 -15.53
C LEU A 222 2.46 21.71 -16.50
N GLY A 223 2.01 20.45 -16.47
CA GLY A 223 0.87 19.98 -17.24
C GLY A 223 -0.42 20.74 -16.92
N VAL A 224 -0.67 21.07 -15.65
CA VAL A 224 -1.84 21.87 -15.26
C VAL A 224 -1.66 23.36 -15.59
N TYR A 225 -0.51 23.95 -15.25
CA TYR A 225 -0.32 25.40 -15.29
C TYR A 225 0.04 25.93 -16.69
N LEU A 226 0.99 25.29 -17.38
CA LEU A 226 1.47 25.75 -18.69
C LEU A 226 0.49 25.39 -19.82
N SER A 227 -0.37 24.38 -19.65
CA SER A 227 -1.41 24.04 -20.64
C SER A 227 -2.37 25.17 -20.94
N ARG A 228 -2.52 26.12 -20.00
CA ARG A 228 -3.39 27.30 -20.15
C ARG A 228 -2.68 28.56 -20.64
N ARG A 229 -1.34 28.63 -20.52
CA ARG A 229 -0.59 29.89 -20.74
C ARG A 229 0.43 29.84 -21.89
N VAL A 230 0.92 28.67 -22.26
CA VAL A 230 2.05 28.55 -23.20
C VAL A 230 1.65 27.79 -24.46
N GLY A 231 2.29 28.13 -25.58
CA GLY A 231 2.04 27.48 -26.86
C GLY A 231 2.20 25.96 -26.78
N LYS A 232 1.23 25.23 -27.35
CA LYS A 232 1.12 23.76 -27.27
C LYS A 232 2.39 23.01 -27.66
N ARG A 233 3.14 23.52 -28.65
CA ARG A 233 4.40 22.90 -29.11
C ARG A 233 5.48 22.93 -28.04
N LEU A 234 5.67 24.06 -27.38
CA LEU A 234 6.70 24.22 -26.35
C LEU A 234 6.36 23.38 -25.11
N LEU A 235 5.09 23.37 -24.70
CA LEU A 235 4.63 22.51 -23.62
C LEU A 235 4.85 21.02 -23.92
N THR A 236 4.55 20.57 -25.15
CA THR A 236 4.74 19.17 -25.55
C THR A 236 6.21 18.77 -25.42
N VAL A 237 7.13 19.62 -25.89
CA VAL A 237 8.57 19.37 -25.77
C VAL A 237 8.98 19.26 -24.30
N VAL A 238 8.56 20.22 -23.45
CA VAL A 238 8.89 20.21 -22.01
C VAL A 238 8.36 18.95 -21.32
N LEU A 239 7.10 18.57 -21.56
CA LEU A 239 6.50 17.37 -20.94
C LEU A 239 7.20 16.09 -21.40
N LEU A 240 7.52 15.96 -22.70
CA LEU A 240 8.25 14.81 -23.22
C LEU A 240 9.67 14.74 -22.67
N SER A 241 10.40 15.86 -22.62
CA SER A 241 11.73 15.91 -22.04
C SER A 241 11.73 15.47 -20.57
N LEU A 242 10.75 15.93 -19.78
CA LEU A 242 10.58 15.48 -18.40
C LEU A 242 10.26 13.99 -18.32
N ALA A 243 9.32 13.49 -19.12
CA ALA A 243 8.94 12.07 -19.11
C ALA A 243 10.11 11.15 -19.51
N VAL A 244 10.95 11.58 -20.45
CA VAL A 244 12.18 10.86 -20.84
C VAL A 244 13.21 10.92 -19.71
N ALA A 245 13.42 12.07 -19.06
CA ALA A 245 14.30 12.19 -17.91
C ALA A 245 13.88 11.26 -16.76
N MET A 246 12.57 11.12 -16.50
CA MET A 246 12.07 10.16 -15.52
C MET A 246 12.44 8.71 -15.87
N LEU A 247 12.40 8.32 -17.15
CA LEU A 247 12.80 6.97 -17.56
C LEU A 247 14.28 6.71 -17.29
N PHE A 248 15.15 7.70 -17.49
CA PHE A 248 16.57 7.57 -17.13
C PHE A 248 16.77 7.37 -15.63
N VAL A 249 16.02 8.08 -14.79
CA VAL A 249 16.06 7.91 -13.33
C VAL A 249 15.50 6.55 -12.91
N VAL A 250 14.42 6.08 -13.51
CA VAL A 250 13.90 4.72 -13.27
C VAL A 250 14.95 3.67 -13.66
N TRP A 251 15.61 3.85 -14.80
CA TRP A 251 16.67 2.95 -15.24
C TRP A 251 17.85 2.93 -14.27
N SER A 252 18.28 4.07 -13.73
CA SER A 252 19.38 4.12 -12.76
C SER A 252 19.02 3.48 -11.42
N ILE A 253 17.74 3.50 -11.02
CA ILE A 253 17.25 2.78 -9.82
C ILE A 253 17.25 1.26 -10.07
N LEU A 254 16.96 0.82 -11.29
CA LEU A 254 16.91 -0.61 -11.65
C LEU A 254 18.28 -1.23 -11.95
N GLN A 255 19.28 -0.44 -12.34
CA GLN A 255 20.63 -0.94 -12.62
C GLN A 255 21.29 -1.67 -11.43
N PRO A 256 21.27 -1.15 -10.19
CA PRO A 256 21.77 -1.84 -9.00
C PRO A 256 21.06 -3.17 -8.71
N LEU A 257 19.78 -3.31 -9.09
CA LEU A 257 19.01 -4.55 -8.91
C LEU A 257 19.47 -5.65 -9.88
N ASN A 258 19.88 -5.27 -11.10
CA ASN A 258 20.34 -6.22 -12.11
C ASN A 258 21.80 -6.66 -11.91
N SER A 259 22.64 -5.84 -11.27
CA SER A 259 24.02 -6.21 -10.94
C SER A 259 24.15 -7.10 -9.70
N ALA A 260 23.12 -7.16 -8.84
CA ALA A 260 23.07 -8.03 -7.66
C ALA A 260 22.47 -9.42 -7.93
N GLY A 261 21.83 -9.63 -9.10
CA GLY A 261 21.29 -10.93 -9.56
C GLY A 261 22.22 -11.69 -10.52
N GLY A 262 23.49 -11.28 -10.58
CA GLY A 262 24.53 -11.88 -11.41
C GLY A 262 25.44 -12.86 -10.66
N VAL A 263 24.90 -13.65 -9.73
CA VAL A 263 25.37 -14.99 -9.29
C VAL A 263 24.17 -15.78 -8.80
#